data_AF-A0AA42DLA3-F1
#
_entry.id   AF-A0AA42DLA3-F1
#
_cell.length_a   1.000
_cell.length_b   1.000
_cell.length_c   1.000
_cell.angle_alpha   90.00
_cell.angle_beta   90.00
_cell.angle_gamma   90.00
#
_symmetry.space_group_name_H-M   'P 1'
#
loop_
_entity.id
_entity.type
_entity.pdbx_description
1 polymer ?
#
loop_
_entity_poly.entity_id
_entity_poly.type
_entity_poly.pdbx_seq_one_letter_code
_entity_poly.pdbx_strand_id
1 'polypeptide(L)'
;MALNIIQDQTLTFEQKVVNLARYAENTLNVLNISDEIQVLREAGIICDLFEGNAPYRPRYILPDYEKLMKKGCSFLELAPPTNIWEATHTLLIFYKHVPSITTMPVYIGNIDTLLEPFIENEEEARLAIKLFLTHIDRTITDSFCHANIGPKSTRAGRIILELEQELQNATPNITLKYDDTTSREFAELAIVTALKTAKPSFANDKMFKTELGEYGIASCYNGLPVAGGAHTLVRMNLAKLAMTVTDTEEFFETALPRAMECMANYIEERIRFIIEESTFFETNFLVKEGFIRKDNFTSMFGLVGLAECVNNLLSIEGHDDRFGHSQVANDLGEHIIEIMHTFIIEHVSPHCGATKERLLLHAQVGIGDDINVSPGCRIPIGEEPELLQHLVQSARFHKYFPSGIGDIFPFEVTAFNNPAYVLRIIEGAFKEGMRYFSLYSTESDVIRITGYLVKKSEIEKLDQGIATLQDTVVLGQGQVRNGRVLERKVQK
;
A
#
# COMPACT_ATOMS: atom_id res chain seq x y z
N MET A 1 -11.91 -28.25 2.56
CA MET A 1 -11.50 -26.86 2.31
C MET A 1 -11.73 -26.45 0.85
N ALA A 2 -11.18 -27.13 -0.16
CA ALA A 2 -11.47 -26.82 -1.58
C ALA A 2 -12.96 -26.88 -1.96
N LEU A 3 -13.71 -27.88 -1.46
CA LEU A 3 -15.15 -28.00 -1.70
C LEU A 3 -15.94 -26.79 -1.16
N ASN A 4 -15.50 -26.23 -0.02
CA ASN A 4 -16.13 -25.04 0.57
C ASN A 4 -15.99 -23.83 -0.36
N ILE A 5 -14.80 -23.64 -0.98
CA ILE A 5 -14.57 -22.57 -1.97
C ILE A 5 -15.51 -22.74 -3.17
N ILE A 6 -15.67 -23.96 -3.66
CA ILE A 6 -16.52 -24.26 -4.84
C ILE A 6 -18.00 -23.98 -4.54
N GLN A 7 -18.45 -24.38 -3.35
CA GLN A 7 -19.85 -24.25 -2.93
C GLN A 7 -20.21 -22.86 -2.39
N ASP A 8 -19.22 -21.99 -2.15
CA ASP A 8 -19.45 -20.62 -1.70
C ASP A 8 -20.25 -19.82 -2.74
N GLN A 9 -21.40 -19.29 -2.33
CA GLN A 9 -22.29 -18.51 -3.20
C GLN A 9 -21.95 -17.02 -3.22
N THR A 10 -21.07 -16.58 -2.33
CA THR A 10 -20.62 -15.18 -2.21
C THR A 10 -19.41 -14.87 -3.10
N LEU A 11 -18.70 -15.91 -3.59
CA LEU A 11 -17.54 -15.77 -4.47
C LEU A 11 -17.91 -15.79 -5.95
N THR A 12 -17.32 -14.90 -6.74
CA THR A 12 -17.36 -14.95 -8.21
C THR A 12 -16.53 -16.12 -8.76
N PHE A 13 -16.65 -16.40 -10.07
CA PHE A 13 -15.85 -17.44 -10.71
C PHE A 13 -14.34 -17.18 -10.57
N GLU A 14 -13.89 -15.96 -10.85
CA GLU A 14 -12.49 -15.56 -10.77
C GLU A 14 -11.96 -15.66 -9.33
N GLN A 15 -12.74 -15.20 -8.35
CA GLN A 15 -12.39 -15.31 -6.94
C GLN A 15 -12.25 -16.79 -6.52
N LYS A 16 -13.11 -17.69 -7.00
CA LYS A 16 -12.97 -19.14 -6.74
C LYS A 16 -11.67 -19.69 -7.32
N VAL A 17 -11.33 -19.34 -8.56
CA VAL A 17 -10.08 -19.78 -9.20
C VAL A 17 -8.86 -19.33 -8.38
N VAL A 18 -8.81 -18.06 -7.97
CA VAL A 18 -7.70 -17.52 -7.17
C VAL A 18 -7.61 -18.21 -5.80
N ASN A 19 -8.74 -18.42 -5.12
CA ASN A 19 -8.75 -19.09 -3.81
C ASN A 19 -8.35 -20.57 -3.91
N LEU A 20 -8.74 -21.27 -4.98
CA LEU A 20 -8.29 -22.65 -5.22
C LEU A 20 -6.78 -22.71 -5.48
N ALA A 21 -6.23 -21.77 -6.26
CA ALA A 21 -4.79 -21.66 -6.48
C ALA A 21 -4.03 -21.39 -5.18
N ARG A 22 -4.50 -20.44 -4.37
CA ARG A 22 -3.94 -20.15 -3.03
C ARG A 22 -4.01 -21.37 -2.10
N TYR A 23 -5.13 -22.09 -2.12
CA TYR A 23 -5.25 -23.31 -1.34
C TYR A 23 -4.19 -24.34 -1.74
N ALA A 24 -3.99 -24.57 -3.04
CA ALA A 24 -2.97 -25.48 -3.54
C ALA A 24 -1.55 -25.03 -3.18
N GLU A 25 -1.21 -23.75 -3.39
CA GLU A 25 0.06 -23.14 -2.99
C GLU A 25 0.35 -23.38 -1.50
N ASN A 26 -0.65 -23.21 -0.63
CA ASN A 26 -0.50 -23.37 0.81
C ASN A 26 -0.39 -24.82 1.30
N THR A 27 -0.63 -25.83 0.44
CA THR A 27 -0.36 -27.23 0.79
C THR A 27 1.11 -27.61 0.71
N LEU A 28 1.94 -26.76 0.07
CA LEU A 28 3.36 -26.98 -0.08
C LEU A 28 4.11 -26.52 1.17
N ASN A 29 5.16 -27.26 1.52
CA ASN A 29 6.08 -26.92 2.61
C ASN A 29 7.51 -26.89 2.05
N VAL A 30 7.89 -25.75 1.47
CA VAL A 30 9.14 -25.58 0.72
C VAL A 30 10.12 -24.60 1.39
N LEU A 31 9.65 -23.84 2.38
CA LEU A 31 10.47 -22.89 3.13
C LEU A 31 11.06 -23.57 4.35
N ASN A 32 12.35 -23.37 4.58
CA ASN A 32 13.05 -23.85 5.77
C ASN A 32 12.78 -22.94 6.97
N ILE A 33 11.60 -23.09 7.59
CA ILE A 33 11.17 -22.30 8.74
C ILE A 33 11.60 -22.99 10.03
N SER A 34 12.30 -22.27 10.92
CA SER A 34 12.68 -22.80 12.24
C SER A 34 11.47 -22.93 13.16
N ASP A 35 11.54 -23.84 14.15
CA ASP A 35 10.49 -24.01 15.17
C ASP A 35 10.18 -22.68 15.88
N GLU A 36 11.22 -21.88 16.13
CA GLU A 36 11.09 -20.58 16.78
C GLU A 36 10.29 -19.57 15.94
N ILE A 37 10.59 -19.45 14.64
CA ILE A 37 9.81 -18.62 13.73
C ILE A 37 8.36 -19.11 13.68
N GLN A 38 8.17 -20.44 13.66
CA GLN A 38 6.85 -21.04 13.62
C GLN A 38 6.04 -20.73 14.88
N VAL A 39 6.64 -20.76 16.07
CA VAL A 39 5.99 -20.34 17.34
C VAL A 39 5.53 -18.88 17.26
N LEU A 40 6.36 -17.97 16.75
CA LEU A 40 5.98 -16.55 16.60
C LEU A 40 4.88 -16.35 15.54
N ARG A 41 4.86 -17.16 14.48
CA ARG A 41 3.78 -17.15 13.47
C ARG A 41 2.46 -17.66 14.03
N GLU A 42 2.49 -18.74 14.80
CA GLU A 42 1.30 -19.31 15.45
C GLU A 42 0.70 -18.39 16.51
N ALA A 43 1.54 -17.66 17.26
CA ALA A 43 1.09 -16.58 18.14
C ALA A 43 0.52 -15.38 17.37
N GLY A 44 0.77 -15.30 16.06
CA GLY A 44 0.42 -14.17 15.20
C GLY A 44 1.25 -12.92 15.47
N ILE A 45 2.43 -13.08 16.06
CA ILE A 45 3.42 -12.01 16.23
C ILE A 45 4.10 -11.73 14.88
N ILE A 46 4.43 -12.78 14.11
CA ILE A 46 4.95 -12.67 12.74
C ILE A 46 3.86 -13.09 11.75
N CYS A 47 3.63 -12.28 10.72
CA CYS A 47 2.60 -12.52 9.70
C CYS A 47 3.14 -12.21 8.30
N ASP A 48 3.02 -13.15 7.37
CA ASP A 48 3.39 -13.00 5.95
C ASP A 48 2.26 -12.41 5.10
N LEU A 49 1.20 -11.90 5.72
CA LEU A 49 0.05 -11.30 5.05
C LEU A 49 -0.60 -12.22 4.01
N PHE A 50 -0.60 -13.54 4.28
CA PHE A 50 -1.19 -14.56 3.42
C PHE A 50 -0.58 -14.61 2.01
N GLU A 51 0.71 -14.29 1.87
CA GLU A 51 1.42 -14.36 0.59
C GLU A 51 1.55 -15.76 0.02
N GLY A 52 1.46 -16.79 0.87
CA GLY A 52 1.59 -18.18 0.50
C GLY A 52 2.84 -18.85 1.06
N ASN A 53 2.77 -20.18 1.21
CA ASN A 53 3.86 -21.01 1.71
C ASN A 53 4.90 -21.39 0.64
N ALA A 54 4.65 -21.08 -0.64
CA ALA A 54 5.56 -21.37 -1.75
C ALA A 54 5.66 -20.16 -2.70
N PRO A 55 6.45 -19.13 -2.37
CA PRO A 55 6.51 -17.88 -3.12
C PRO A 55 6.94 -18.08 -4.57
N TYR A 56 5.98 -18.12 -5.49
CA TYR A 56 6.25 -18.31 -6.93
C TYR A 56 6.25 -17.02 -7.77
N ARG A 57 6.04 -15.88 -7.10
CA ARG A 57 5.93 -14.54 -7.68
C ARG A 57 6.25 -13.47 -6.63
N PRO A 58 6.89 -12.35 -7.00
CA PRO A 58 7.11 -11.26 -6.05
C PRO A 58 5.80 -10.70 -5.55
N ARG A 59 5.78 -10.20 -4.32
CA ARG A 59 4.61 -9.53 -3.75
C ARG A 59 4.21 -8.31 -4.57
N TYR A 60 5.18 -7.46 -4.88
CA TYR A 60 4.97 -6.22 -5.63
C TYR A 60 5.89 -6.19 -6.86
N ILE A 61 5.30 -5.91 -8.01
CA ILE A 61 6.02 -5.73 -9.28
C ILE A 61 5.65 -4.36 -9.84
N LEU A 62 6.66 -3.59 -10.19
CA LEU A 62 6.50 -2.27 -10.79
C LEU A 62 7.19 -2.26 -12.17
N PRO A 63 6.51 -2.69 -13.25
CA PRO A 63 7.09 -2.71 -14.58
C PRO A 63 7.49 -1.31 -15.08
N ASP A 64 8.51 -1.26 -15.93
CA ASP A 64 8.87 -0.08 -16.71
C ASP A 64 7.85 0.12 -17.86
N TYR A 65 6.74 0.77 -17.53
CA TYR A 65 5.70 1.10 -18.50
C TYR A 65 6.18 2.13 -19.53
N GLU A 66 7.14 3.00 -19.22
CA GLU A 66 7.68 3.92 -20.24
C GLU A 66 8.38 3.17 -21.36
N LYS A 67 9.15 2.13 -21.01
CA LYS A 67 9.77 1.24 -21.98
C LYS A 67 8.72 0.55 -22.84
N LEU A 68 7.61 0.09 -22.25
CA LEU A 68 6.49 -0.48 -23.01
C LEU A 68 5.95 0.51 -24.03
N MET A 69 5.67 1.75 -23.63
CA MET A 69 5.14 2.77 -24.55
C MET A 69 6.15 3.13 -25.66
N LYS A 70 7.46 3.06 -25.38
CA LYS A 70 8.51 3.40 -26.36
C LYS A 70 8.88 2.25 -27.30
N LYS A 71 8.80 1.00 -26.84
CA LYS A 71 9.38 -0.16 -27.54
C LYS A 71 8.38 -1.27 -27.85
N GLY A 72 7.16 -1.21 -27.31
CA GLY A 72 6.23 -2.33 -27.38
C GLY A 72 6.67 -3.51 -26.52
N CYS A 73 6.08 -4.68 -26.76
CA CYS A 73 6.42 -5.93 -26.10
C CYS A 73 6.37 -7.07 -27.12
N SER A 74 7.49 -7.75 -27.35
CA SER A 74 7.59 -8.79 -28.38
C SER A 74 6.81 -10.04 -28.01
N PHE A 75 6.88 -10.46 -26.75
CA PHE A 75 6.21 -11.64 -26.21
C PHE A 75 4.69 -11.55 -26.32
N LEU A 76 4.15 -10.33 -26.18
CA LEU A 76 2.72 -10.06 -26.32
C LEU A 76 2.34 -9.57 -27.74
N GLU A 77 3.29 -9.52 -28.66
CA GLU A 77 3.11 -9.04 -30.05
C GLU A 77 2.54 -7.61 -30.11
N LEU A 78 2.95 -6.75 -29.17
CA LEU A 78 2.52 -5.36 -29.07
C LEU A 78 3.55 -4.45 -29.71
N ALA A 79 3.16 -3.72 -30.76
CA ALA A 79 3.94 -2.61 -31.29
C ALA A 79 3.90 -1.41 -30.33
N PRO A 80 4.91 -0.49 -30.38
CA PRO A 80 4.79 0.79 -29.71
C PRO A 80 3.51 1.52 -30.15
N PRO A 81 2.67 1.99 -29.23
CA PRO A 81 1.45 2.71 -29.58
C PRO A 81 1.78 4.04 -30.27
N THR A 82 0.90 4.46 -31.16
CA THR A 82 1.03 5.70 -31.95
C THR A 82 -0.06 6.72 -31.67
N ASN A 83 -1.15 6.31 -31.02
CA ASN A 83 -2.31 7.14 -30.67
C ASN A 83 -2.93 6.69 -29.34
N ILE A 84 -3.89 7.47 -28.82
CA ILE A 84 -4.47 7.24 -27.48
C ILE A 84 -5.22 5.90 -27.37
N TRP A 85 -5.84 5.43 -28.46
CA TRP A 85 -6.55 4.15 -28.48
C TRP A 85 -5.58 2.98 -28.36
N GLU A 86 -4.50 3.01 -29.14
CA GLU A 86 -3.42 2.02 -29.05
C GLU A 86 -2.73 2.08 -27.68
N ALA A 87 -2.50 3.28 -27.14
CA ALA A 87 -1.85 3.46 -25.85
C ALA A 87 -2.65 2.83 -24.70
N THR A 88 -3.94 3.18 -24.61
CA THR A 88 -4.83 2.61 -23.59
C THR A 88 -5.01 1.10 -23.76
N HIS A 89 -5.14 0.60 -25.00
CA HIS A 89 -5.28 -0.82 -25.27
C HIS A 89 -4.02 -1.62 -24.93
N THR A 90 -2.84 -1.14 -25.31
CA THR A 90 -1.54 -1.74 -24.97
C THR A 90 -1.36 -1.86 -23.47
N LEU A 91 -1.69 -0.81 -22.71
CA LEU A 91 -1.61 -0.83 -21.25
C LEU A 91 -2.55 -1.88 -20.64
N LEU A 92 -3.81 -1.93 -21.09
CA LEU A 92 -4.79 -2.91 -20.59
C LEU A 92 -4.35 -4.36 -20.85
N ILE A 93 -3.85 -4.65 -22.06
CA ILE A 93 -3.31 -5.97 -22.39
C ILE A 93 -2.14 -6.30 -21.46
N PHE A 94 -1.20 -5.37 -21.30
CA PHE A 94 -0.02 -5.62 -20.49
C PHE A 94 -0.36 -5.84 -19.01
N TYR A 95 -1.27 -5.04 -18.44
CA TYR A 95 -1.75 -5.17 -17.07
C TYR A 95 -2.28 -6.56 -16.74
N LYS A 96 -2.97 -7.21 -17.69
CA LYS A 96 -3.47 -8.58 -17.52
C LYS A 96 -2.36 -9.60 -17.22
N HIS A 97 -1.14 -9.33 -17.67
CA HIS A 97 0.01 -10.24 -17.56
C HIS A 97 0.99 -9.87 -16.46
N VAL A 98 0.70 -8.84 -15.65
CA VAL A 98 1.55 -8.45 -14.52
C VAL A 98 1.03 -9.14 -13.24
N PRO A 99 1.77 -10.13 -12.69
CA PRO A 99 1.30 -10.86 -11.53
C PRO A 99 1.58 -10.11 -10.23
N SER A 100 0.86 -10.52 -9.19
CA SER A 100 1.13 -10.21 -7.78
C SER A 100 0.56 -11.34 -6.92
N ILE A 101 0.63 -11.21 -5.60
CA ILE A 101 -0.02 -12.16 -4.67
C ILE A 101 -1.54 -12.24 -4.85
N THR A 102 -2.18 -11.22 -5.43
CA THR A 102 -3.61 -11.20 -5.79
C THR A 102 -3.87 -11.61 -7.24
N THR A 103 -2.83 -11.96 -8.00
CA THR A 103 -2.84 -12.28 -9.44
C THR A 103 -3.17 -11.09 -10.35
N MET A 104 -3.31 -9.90 -9.78
CA MET A 104 -3.64 -8.65 -10.48
C MET A 104 -2.53 -7.61 -10.29
N PRO A 105 -2.36 -6.65 -11.23
CA PRO A 105 -1.34 -5.63 -11.10
C PRO A 105 -1.62 -4.71 -9.91
N VAL A 106 -0.58 -4.49 -9.12
CA VAL A 106 -0.60 -3.63 -7.92
C VAL A 106 0.00 -2.24 -8.18
N TYR A 107 0.54 -2.02 -9.38
CA TYR A 107 1.03 -0.76 -9.90
C TYR A 107 0.77 -0.71 -11.40
N ILE A 108 0.22 0.40 -11.88
CA ILE A 108 -0.15 0.56 -13.30
C ILE A 108 0.57 1.73 -13.99
N GLY A 109 1.56 2.34 -13.34
CA GLY A 109 2.39 3.38 -13.93
C GLY A 109 2.01 4.81 -13.53
N ASN A 110 2.83 5.76 -13.97
CA ASN A 110 2.51 7.19 -13.99
C ASN A 110 1.57 7.45 -15.19
N ILE A 111 0.29 7.10 -15.04
CA ILE A 111 -0.65 6.97 -16.18
C ILE A 111 -0.89 8.29 -16.90
N ASP A 112 -0.70 9.42 -16.23
CA ASP A 112 -0.81 10.73 -16.84
C ASP A 112 0.34 10.97 -17.82
N THR A 113 1.60 10.73 -17.42
CA THR A 113 2.76 10.90 -18.29
C THR A 113 2.85 9.84 -19.38
N LEU A 114 2.31 8.64 -19.13
CA LEU A 114 2.24 7.56 -20.14
C LEU A 114 1.26 7.90 -21.27
N LEU A 115 0.15 8.58 -20.95
CA LEU A 115 -0.91 8.89 -21.92
C LEU A 115 -0.74 10.28 -22.56
N GLU A 116 -0.11 11.23 -21.86
CA GLU A 116 0.10 12.60 -22.33
C GLU A 116 0.65 12.73 -23.77
N PRO A 117 1.65 11.93 -24.21
CA PRO A 117 2.20 12.05 -25.56
C PRO A 117 1.22 11.72 -26.69
N PHE A 118 0.13 11.01 -26.37
CA PHE A 118 -0.85 10.51 -27.35
C PHE A 118 -2.11 11.39 -27.42
N ILE A 119 -2.15 12.50 -26.69
CA ILE A 119 -3.27 13.45 -26.70
C ILE A 119 -3.06 14.46 -27.83
N GLU A 120 -3.73 14.23 -28.97
CA GLU A 120 -3.89 15.20 -30.05
C GLU A 120 -5.18 16.01 -29.90
N ASN A 121 -6.29 15.33 -29.59
CA ASN A 121 -7.60 15.92 -29.34
C ASN A 121 -8.07 15.61 -27.91
N GLU A 122 -8.47 16.64 -27.17
CA GLU A 122 -8.83 16.50 -25.75
C GLU A 122 -10.14 15.73 -25.53
N GLU A 123 -11.15 15.91 -26.38
CA GLU A 123 -12.43 15.19 -26.29
C GLU A 123 -12.27 13.70 -26.58
N GLU A 124 -11.47 13.36 -27.60
CA GLU A 124 -11.12 11.98 -27.91
C GLU A 124 -10.35 11.33 -26.76
N ALA A 125 -9.33 12.03 -26.25
CA ALA A 125 -8.55 11.55 -25.11
C ALA A 125 -9.43 11.36 -23.86
N ARG A 126 -10.36 12.27 -23.60
CA ARG A 126 -11.32 12.14 -22.49
C ARG A 126 -12.16 10.88 -22.61
N LEU A 127 -12.68 10.58 -23.81
CA LEU A 127 -13.45 9.36 -24.03
C LEU A 127 -12.57 8.10 -23.84
N ALA A 128 -11.38 8.07 -24.43
CA ALA A 128 -10.47 6.93 -24.31
C ALA A 128 -10.06 6.68 -22.85
N ILE A 129 -9.68 7.73 -22.11
CA ILE A 129 -9.31 7.63 -20.69
C ILE A 129 -10.51 7.19 -19.84
N LYS A 130 -11.72 7.68 -20.12
CA LYS A 130 -12.93 7.25 -19.40
C LYS A 130 -13.19 5.76 -19.55
N LEU A 131 -13.08 5.24 -20.77
CA LEU A 131 -13.24 3.82 -21.06
C LEU A 131 -12.12 2.99 -20.42
N PHE A 132 -10.88 3.49 -20.46
CA PHE A 132 -9.72 2.88 -19.81
C PHE A 132 -9.88 2.74 -18.30
N LEU A 133 -10.23 3.83 -17.59
CA LEU A 133 -10.47 3.81 -16.14
C LEU A 133 -11.66 2.92 -15.77
N THR A 134 -12.73 2.94 -16.58
CA THR A 134 -13.87 2.04 -16.40
C THR A 134 -13.46 0.59 -16.56
N HIS A 135 -12.65 0.26 -17.58
CA HIS A 135 -12.17 -1.10 -17.79
C HIS A 135 -11.33 -1.57 -16.60
N ILE A 136 -10.40 -0.74 -16.11
CA ILE A 136 -9.58 -1.06 -14.94
C ILE A 136 -10.45 -1.41 -13.74
N ASP A 137 -11.43 -0.56 -13.38
CA ASP A 137 -12.28 -0.83 -12.21
C ASP A 137 -13.08 -2.13 -12.34
N ARG A 138 -13.51 -2.48 -13.56
CA ARG A 138 -14.36 -3.65 -13.79
C ARG A 138 -13.61 -4.96 -14.00
N THR A 139 -12.32 -4.92 -14.35
CA THR A 139 -11.54 -6.14 -14.64
C THR A 139 -10.38 -6.38 -13.67
N ILE A 140 -9.89 -5.34 -13.01
CA ILE A 140 -8.93 -5.44 -11.91
C ILE A 140 -9.74 -5.24 -10.62
N THR A 141 -10.37 -6.31 -10.15
CA THR A 141 -11.34 -6.26 -9.05
C THR A 141 -10.70 -6.17 -7.66
N ASP A 142 -9.39 -5.92 -7.62
CA ASP A 142 -8.59 -5.71 -6.42
C ASP A 142 -8.26 -4.20 -6.28
N SER A 143 -8.66 -3.59 -5.16
CA SER A 143 -8.39 -2.16 -4.89
C SER A 143 -6.94 -1.89 -4.47
N PHE A 144 -6.08 -2.91 -4.43
CA PHE A 144 -4.63 -2.77 -4.41
C PHE A 144 -4.03 -2.44 -5.80
N CYS A 145 -4.83 -2.29 -6.85
CA CYS A 145 -4.35 -1.69 -8.10
C CYS A 145 -4.15 -0.18 -7.94
N HIS A 146 -2.96 0.32 -8.28
CA HIS A 146 -2.53 1.67 -7.93
C HIS A 146 -1.89 2.41 -9.11
N ALA A 147 -2.43 3.58 -9.44
CA ALA A 147 -1.90 4.50 -10.44
C ALA A 147 -1.15 5.65 -9.79
N ASN A 148 -0.15 6.18 -10.47
CA ASN A 148 0.49 7.43 -10.08
C ASN A 148 0.19 8.52 -11.11
N ILE A 149 0.19 9.76 -10.65
CA ILE A 149 0.14 10.96 -11.48
C ILE A 149 1.12 12.02 -10.97
N GLY A 150 1.44 13.01 -11.80
CA GLY A 150 2.33 14.12 -11.44
C GLY A 150 3.82 13.74 -11.41
N PRO A 151 4.69 14.62 -10.89
CA PRO A 151 4.34 15.86 -10.19
C PRO A 151 3.92 17.03 -11.07
N LYS A 152 4.24 16.99 -12.37
CA LYS A 152 3.86 18.05 -13.31
C LYS A 152 2.39 17.94 -13.70
N SER A 153 1.73 19.09 -13.86
CA SER A 153 0.40 19.14 -14.45
C SER A 153 0.46 18.74 -15.93
N THR A 154 -0.24 17.67 -16.29
CA THR A 154 -0.42 17.18 -17.67
C THR A 154 -1.89 17.34 -18.10
N ARG A 155 -2.18 17.31 -19.40
CA ARG A 155 -3.58 17.27 -19.90
C ARG A 155 -4.23 15.96 -19.49
N ALA A 156 -3.51 14.85 -19.65
CA ALA A 156 -3.96 13.54 -19.19
C ALA A 156 -4.30 13.53 -17.69
N GLY A 157 -3.44 14.08 -16.84
CA GLY A 157 -3.64 14.13 -15.39
C GLY A 157 -4.90 14.91 -15.00
N ARG A 158 -5.17 16.06 -15.65
CA ARG A 158 -6.40 16.83 -15.42
C ARG A 158 -7.65 16.05 -15.84
N ILE A 159 -7.63 15.44 -17.03
CA ILE A 159 -8.71 14.59 -17.53
C ILE A 159 -8.99 13.44 -16.56
N ILE A 160 -7.95 12.75 -16.09
CA ILE A 160 -8.07 11.65 -15.12
C ILE A 160 -8.74 12.14 -13.84
N LEU A 161 -8.27 13.25 -13.26
CA LEU A 161 -8.84 13.79 -12.02
C LEU A 161 -10.31 14.19 -12.17
N GLU A 162 -10.70 14.79 -13.30
CA GLU A 162 -12.08 15.16 -13.59
C GLU A 162 -12.99 13.95 -13.82
N LEU A 163 -12.51 12.96 -14.58
CA LEU A 163 -13.23 11.72 -14.83
C LEU A 163 -13.42 10.91 -13.55
N GLU A 164 -12.44 10.91 -12.64
CA GLU A 164 -12.60 10.25 -11.35
C GLU A 164 -13.72 10.89 -10.52
N GLN A 165 -13.90 12.23 -10.57
CA GLN A 165 -15.05 12.88 -9.93
C GLN A 165 -16.39 12.42 -10.50
N GLU A 166 -16.45 12.13 -11.80
CA GLU A 166 -17.65 11.64 -12.49
C GLU A 166 -17.91 10.16 -12.20
N LEU A 167 -16.89 9.32 -12.33
CA LEU A 167 -17.00 7.87 -12.26
C LEU A 167 -17.10 7.35 -10.82
N GLN A 168 -16.37 8.00 -9.90
CA GLN A 168 -16.23 7.59 -8.50
C GLN A 168 -15.91 6.09 -8.37
N ASN A 169 -14.99 5.61 -9.20
CA ASN A 169 -14.56 4.22 -9.19
C ASN A 169 -13.69 3.94 -7.95
N ALA A 170 -13.75 2.74 -7.39
CA ALA A 170 -12.89 2.36 -6.26
C ALA A 170 -11.47 2.03 -6.74
N THR A 171 -11.35 1.48 -7.95
CA THR A 171 -10.09 1.06 -8.57
C THR A 171 -9.88 1.85 -9.88
N PRO A 172 -8.65 2.29 -10.20
CA PRO A 172 -7.44 2.18 -9.40
C PRO A 172 -7.47 3.17 -8.22
N ASN A 173 -6.74 2.85 -7.15
CA ASN A 173 -6.28 3.88 -6.23
C ASN A 173 -5.31 4.82 -6.99
N ILE A 174 -5.21 6.09 -6.58
CA ILE A 174 -4.33 7.07 -7.26
C ILE A 174 -3.49 7.79 -6.21
N THR A 175 -2.22 8.00 -6.53
CA THR A 175 -1.34 8.93 -5.80
C THR A 175 -0.83 10.02 -6.72
N LEU A 176 -0.97 11.27 -6.27
CA LEU A 176 -0.25 12.41 -6.81
C LEU A 176 1.14 12.46 -6.16
N LYS A 177 2.18 12.27 -6.96
CA LYS A 177 3.54 12.65 -6.58
C LYS A 177 3.58 14.16 -6.51
N TYR A 178 3.83 14.74 -5.35
CA TYR A 178 3.73 16.18 -5.12
C TYR A 178 5.10 16.76 -4.78
N ASP A 179 5.49 17.80 -5.51
CA ASP A 179 6.69 18.62 -5.25
C ASP A 179 6.48 20.07 -5.69
N ASP A 180 7.54 20.88 -5.61
CA ASP A 180 7.53 22.29 -6.00
C ASP A 180 7.22 22.55 -7.49
N THR A 181 7.21 21.50 -8.33
CA THR A 181 6.84 21.57 -9.75
C THR A 181 5.34 21.33 -9.99
N THR A 182 4.60 20.89 -8.98
CA THR A 182 3.15 20.74 -9.04
C THR A 182 2.47 22.11 -9.03
N SER A 183 1.73 22.42 -10.09
CA SER A 183 0.98 23.68 -10.16
C SER A 183 -0.10 23.71 -9.09
N ARG A 184 -0.33 24.89 -8.50
CA ARG A 184 -1.32 25.07 -7.45
C ARG A 184 -2.72 24.68 -7.91
N GLU A 185 -3.09 25.03 -9.14
CA GLU A 185 -4.39 24.68 -9.72
C GLU A 185 -4.55 23.17 -9.85
N PHE A 186 -3.49 22.44 -10.22
CA PHE A 186 -3.53 20.99 -10.33
C PHE A 186 -3.62 20.31 -8.96
N ALA A 187 -2.91 20.83 -7.96
CA ALA A 187 -3.00 20.35 -6.59
C ALA A 187 -4.39 20.60 -5.98
N GLU A 188 -4.98 21.79 -6.21
CA GLU A 188 -6.33 22.11 -5.77
C GLU A 188 -7.39 21.23 -6.47
N LEU A 189 -7.23 20.95 -7.78
CA LEU A 189 -8.07 19.98 -8.49
C LEU A 189 -7.95 18.58 -7.87
N ALA A 190 -6.73 18.13 -7.57
CA ALA A 190 -6.49 16.85 -6.92
C ALA A 190 -7.14 16.78 -5.53
N ILE A 191 -7.11 17.86 -4.75
CA ILE A 191 -7.80 17.94 -3.45
C ILE A 191 -9.31 17.82 -3.64
N VAL A 192 -9.90 18.55 -4.60
CA VAL A 192 -11.35 18.47 -4.88
C VAL A 192 -11.74 17.05 -5.30
N THR A 193 -10.93 16.39 -6.13
CA THR A 193 -11.16 14.99 -6.49
C THR A 193 -11.05 14.08 -5.26
N ALA A 194 -10.00 14.23 -4.42
CA ALA A 194 -9.80 13.43 -3.22
C ALA A 194 -10.93 13.59 -2.19
N LEU A 195 -11.44 14.80 -2.00
CA LEU A 195 -12.60 15.03 -1.16
C LEU A 195 -13.84 14.28 -1.69
N LYS A 196 -14.03 14.17 -3.01
CA LYS A 196 -15.15 13.44 -3.63
C LYS A 196 -14.98 11.92 -3.64
N THR A 197 -13.77 11.41 -3.86
CA THR A 197 -13.55 9.99 -4.19
C THR A 197 -12.47 9.29 -3.37
N ALA A 198 -11.99 9.94 -2.30
CA ALA A 198 -10.88 9.49 -1.45
C ALA A 198 -9.54 9.25 -2.18
N LYS A 199 -9.42 9.70 -3.43
CA LYS A 199 -8.19 9.69 -4.23
C LYS A 199 -8.10 10.94 -5.11
N PRO A 200 -6.89 11.46 -5.40
CA PRO A 200 -5.60 10.89 -5.06
C PRO A 200 -5.18 11.11 -3.60
N SER A 201 -4.32 10.23 -3.09
CA SER A 201 -3.44 10.56 -1.98
C SER A 201 -2.25 11.39 -2.47
N PHE A 202 -1.53 12.04 -1.56
CA PHE A 202 -0.37 12.88 -1.87
C PHE A 202 0.89 12.23 -1.32
N ALA A 203 1.87 12.00 -2.18
CA ALA A 203 3.20 11.53 -1.80
C ALA A 203 4.21 12.68 -1.90
N ASN A 204 5.03 12.86 -0.88
CA ASN A 204 6.15 13.79 -0.89
C ASN A 204 7.23 13.27 -1.84
N ASP A 205 7.18 13.73 -3.09
CA ASP A 205 7.99 13.17 -4.19
C ASP A 205 9.48 13.37 -3.95
N LYS A 206 9.87 14.50 -3.35
CA LYS A 206 11.26 14.80 -2.98
C LYS A 206 11.82 13.76 -2.00
N MET A 207 11.04 13.39 -0.97
CA MET A 207 11.48 12.42 0.03
C MET A 207 11.66 11.03 -0.58
N PHE A 208 10.66 10.54 -1.30
CA PHE A 208 10.73 9.23 -1.95
C PHE A 208 11.84 9.15 -3.01
N LYS A 209 11.99 10.16 -3.89
CA LYS A 209 13.08 10.18 -4.89
C LYS A 209 14.46 10.18 -4.27
N THR A 210 14.64 10.87 -3.15
CA THR A 210 15.95 10.92 -2.45
C THR A 210 16.36 9.55 -1.94
N GLU A 211 15.40 8.74 -1.47
CA GLU A 211 15.67 7.44 -0.84
C GLU A 211 15.64 6.28 -1.84
N LEU A 212 14.77 6.34 -2.85
CA LEU A 212 14.48 5.22 -3.77
C LEU A 212 14.86 5.49 -5.23
N GLY A 213 15.22 6.73 -5.59
CA GLY A 213 15.43 7.12 -6.98
C GLY A 213 14.13 7.11 -7.78
N GLU A 214 14.14 6.46 -8.95
CA GLU A 214 12.95 6.27 -9.76
C GLU A 214 12.00 5.25 -9.11
N TYR A 215 10.89 5.74 -8.57
CA TYR A 215 9.98 4.97 -7.74
C TYR A 215 8.54 5.06 -8.22
N GLY A 216 7.72 4.10 -7.79
CA GLY A 216 6.27 4.16 -7.88
C GLY A 216 5.64 3.90 -6.52
N ILE A 217 4.42 4.39 -6.33
CA ILE A 217 3.56 3.99 -5.22
C ILE A 217 2.65 2.86 -5.71
N ALA A 218 2.76 1.70 -5.06
CA ALA A 218 2.00 0.49 -5.37
C ALA A 218 1.01 0.14 -4.26
N SER A 219 -0.13 -0.48 -4.60
CA SER A 219 -1.14 -0.96 -3.67
C SER A 219 -1.72 0.08 -2.72
N CYS A 220 -1.18 0.21 -1.52
CA CYS A 220 -1.61 1.21 -0.55
C CYS A 220 -0.77 2.48 -0.70
N TYR A 221 0.39 2.52 -0.06
CA TYR A 221 1.36 3.62 -0.12
C TYR A 221 2.81 3.10 -0.28
N ASN A 222 2.96 1.91 -0.87
CA ASN A 222 4.25 1.23 -0.93
C ASN A 222 5.16 1.92 -1.95
N GLY A 223 6.15 2.67 -1.48
CA GLY A 223 7.20 3.26 -2.30
C GLY A 223 8.22 2.21 -2.68
N LEU A 224 8.33 1.91 -3.97
CA LEU A 224 9.18 0.83 -4.50
C LEU A 224 9.86 1.25 -5.81
N PRO A 225 11.02 0.67 -6.15
CA PRO A 225 11.74 0.98 -7.38
C PRO A 225 10.95 0.56 -8.63
N VAL A 226 10.85 1.45 -9.62
CA VAL A 226 10.31 1.11 -10.96
C VAL A 226 11.30 0.22 -11.72
N ALA A 227 10.76 -0.64 -12.60
CA ALA A 227 11.48 -1.74 -13.24
C ALA A 227 11.97 -2.79 -12.24
N GLY A 228 11.18 -3.02 -11.19
CA GLY A 228 11.60 -3.71 -9.99
C GLY A 228 10.41 -4.05 -9.10
N GLY A 229 10.62 -3.95 -7.79
CA GLY A 229 9.55 -4.07 -6.81
C GLY A 229 10.04 -4.63 -5.47
N ALA A 230 9.19 -5.44 -4.83
CA ALA A 230 9.55 -6.13 -3.60
C ALA A 230 9.23 -7.62 -3.67
N HIS A 231 10.18 -8.45 -3.22
CA HIS A 231 10.01 -9.90 -3.21
C HIS A 231 8.89 -10.31 -2.24
N THR A 232 8.94 -9.79 -1.01
CA THR A 232 8.01 -10.15 0.07
C THR A 232 7.80 -8.97 1.04
N LEU A 233 6.70 -9.02 1.79
CA LEU A 233 6.42 -8.20 2.97
C LEU A 233 5.95 -9.14 4.09
N VAL A 234 6.79 -9.26 5.11
CA VAL A 234 6.40 -9.85 6.38
C VAL A 234 6.18 -8.70 7.35
N ARG A 235 5.30 -8.86 8.34
CA ARG A 235 5.09 -7.86 9.39
C ARG A 235 5.17 -8.47 10.79
N MET A 236 5.59 -7.63 11.73
CA MET A 236 5.51 -7.89 13.17
C MET A 236 4.27 -7.20 13.77
N ASN A 237 3.53 -7.91 14.60
CA ASN A 237 2.48 -7.33 15.44
C ASN A 237 3.08 -6.97 16.81
N LEU A 238 3.46 -5.70 16.97
CA LEU A 238 4.09 -5.19 18.19
C LEU A 238 3.14 -5.25 19.40
N ALA A 239 1.83 -5.08 19.16
CA ALA A 239 0.83 -5.19 20.22
C ALA A 239 0.83 -6.59 20.84
N LYS A 240 0.86 -7.63 19.99
CA LYS A 240 0.94 -9.03 20.46
C LYS A 240 2.27 -9.36 21.11
N LEU A 241 3.37 -8.81 20.61
CA LEU A 241 4.69 -9.03 21.20
C LEU A 241 4.78 -8.41 22.61
N ALA A 242 4.26 -7.19 22.81
CA ALA A 242 4.25 -6.56 24.13
C ALA A 242 3.46 -7.39 25.16
N MET A 243 2.41 -8.10 24.74
CA MET A 243 1.63 -8.97 25.63
C MET A 243 2.38 -10.22 26.11
N THR A 244 3.55 -10.55 25.56
CA THR A 244 4.31 -11.74 25.97
C THR A 244 5.32 -11.47 27.07
N VAL A 245 5.56 -10.21 27.42
CA VAL A 245 6.58 -9.81 28.40
C VAL A 245 5.95 -9.37 29.72
N THR A 246 6.76 -9.34 30.76
CA THR A 246 6.36 -8.96 32.12
C THR A 246 6.84 -7.58 32.56
N ASP A 247 7.83 -7.01 31.87
CA ASP A 247 8.37 -5.67 32.09
C ASP A 247 8.99 -5.10 30.80
N THR A 248 9.37 -3.82 30.85
CA THR A 248 10.00 -3.14 29.71
C THR A 248 11.41 -3.64 29.39
N GLU A 249 12.17 -4.10 30.39
CA GLU A 249 13.53 -4.64 30.21
C GLU A 249 13.49 -5.91 29.36
N GLU A 250 12.60 -6.85 29.68
CA GLU A 250 12.38 -8.08 28.91
C GLU A 250 12.00 -7.78 27.45
N PHE A 251 11.17 -6.75 27.22
CA PHE A 251 10.80 -6.32 25.87
C PHE A 251 12.01 -5.90 25.04
N PHE A 252 12.82 -4.98 25.58
CA PHE A 252 13.94 -4.38 24.85
C PHE A 252 15.16 -5.28 24.76
N GLU A 253 15.47 -6.06 25.80
CA GLU A 253 16.69 -6.87 25.85
C GLU A 253 16.49 -8.25 25.22
N THR A 254 15.25 -8.77 25.20
CA THR A 254 14.97 -10.15 24.76
C THR A 254 13.91 -10.22 23.67
N ALA A 255 12.67 -9.80 23.94
CA ALA A 255 11.54 -10.13 23.07
C ALA A 255 11.62 -9.46 21.69
N LEU A 256 11.89 -8.15 21.65
CA LEU A 256 11.99 -7.39 20.39
C LEU A 256 13.22 -7.80 19.56
N PRO A 257 14.47 -7.86 20.09
CA PRO A 257 15.63 -8.32 19.31
C PRO A 257 15.43 -9.70 18.71
N ARG A 258 14.92 -10.65 19.51
CA ARG A 258 14.67 -12.03 19.07
C ARG A 258 13.62 -12.10 17.97
N ALA A 259 12.51 -11.37 18.13
CA ALA A 259 11.45 -11.34 17.12
C ALA A 259 11.94 -10.70 15.81
N MET A 260 12.80 -9.68 15.88
CA MET A 260 13.39 -9.04 14.71
C MET A 260 14.30 -9.97 13.93
N GLU A 261 15.19 -10.70 14.62
CA GLU A 261 16.07 -11.69 14.01
C GLU A 261 15.27 -12.81 13.33
N CYS A 262 14.27 -13.36 14.03
CA CYS A 262 13.38 -14.38 13.47
C CYS A 262 12.66 -13.90 12.21
N MET A 263 12.12 -12.68 12.24
CA MET A 263 11.39 -12.12 11.11
C MET A 263 12.30 -11.82 9.92
N ALA A 264 13.51 -11.31 10.16
CA ALA A 264 14.49 -11.06 9.11
C ALA A 264 14.91 -12.38 8.43
N ASN A 265 15.23 -13.41 9.21
CA ASN A 265 15.56 -14.75 8.70
C ASN A 265 14.40 -15.34 7.89
N TYR A 266 13.16 -15.11 8.32
CA TYR A 266 12.00 -15.57 7.56
C TYR A 266 11.82 -14.81 6.23
N ILE A 267 12.06 -13.50 6.21
CA ILE A 267 12.09 -12.71 4.97
C ILE A 267 13.17 -13.24 4.02
N GLU A 268 14.38 -13.47 4.51
CA GLU A 268 15.49 -14.00 3.70
C GLU A 268 15.18 -15.39 3.13
N GLU A 269 14.58 -16.29 3.89
CA GLU A 269 14.19 -17.62 3.39
C GLU A 269 13.15 -17.52 2.26
N ARG A 270 12.19 -16.59 2.37
CA ARG A 270 11.20 -16.33 1.31
C ARG A 270 11.87 -15.76 0.05
N ILE A 271 12.82 -14.86 0.21
CA ILE A 271 13.61 -14.26 -0.87
C ILE A 271 14.46 -15.35 -1.56
N ARG A 272 15.18 -16.15 -0.79
CA ARG A 272 16.01 -17.26 -1.27
C ARG A 272 15.19 -18.19 -2.16
N PHE A 273 14.04 -18.65 -1.68
CA PHE A 273 13.17 -19.54 -2.46
C PHE A 273 12.74 -18.91 -3.80
N ILE A 274 12.26 -17.66 -3.80
CA ILE A 274 11.79 -17.04 -5.05
C ILE A 274 12.93 -16.75 -6.04
N ILE A 275 14.12 -16.44 -5.53
CA ILE A 275 15.28 -16.08 -6.34
C ILE A 275 16.01 -17.31 -6.88
N GLU A 276 16.12 -18.37 -6.09
CA GLU A 276 16.96 -19.54 -6.38
C GLU A 276 16.15 -20.75 -6.86
N GLU A 277 14.88 -20.89 -6.48
CA GLU A 277 14.09 -22.10 -6.75
C GLU A 277 12.83 -21.85 -7.60
N SER A 278 12.13 -20.71 -7.43
CA SER A 278 10.84 -20.45 -8.08
C SER A 278 10.88 -20.27 -9.61
N THR A 279 12.05 -20.18 -10.25
CA THR A 279 12.25 -19.92 -11.71
C THR A 279 11.56 -18.64 -12.27
N PHE A 280 10.89 -17.84 -11.44
CA PHE A 280 10.16 -16.64 -11.87
C PHE A 280 11.09 -15.67 -12.61
N PHE A 281 12.25 -15.39 -12.02
CA PHE A 281 13.23 -14.46 -12.58
C PHE A 281 13.95 -15.00 -13.82
N GLU A 282 13.88 -16.30 -14.08
CA GLU A 282 14.54 -16.94 -15.22
C GLU A 282 13.62 -17.01 -16.44
N THR A 283 12.33 -17.24 -16.20
CA THR A 283 11.39 -17.65 -17.25
C THR A 283 10.45 -16.54 -17.70
N ASN A 284 10.12 -15.59 -16.80
CA ASN A 284 9.09 -14.60 -17.04
C ASN A 284 9.50 -13.55 -18.10
N PHE A 285 8.59 -13.24 -19.03
CA PHE A 285 8.84 -12.27 -20.11
C PHE A 285 9.14 -10.86 -19.59
N LEU A 286 8.58 -10.47 -18.44
CA LEU A 286 8.87 -9.18 -17.80
C LEU A 286 10.36 -9.03 -17.52
N VAL A 287 11.03 -10.11 -17.15
CA VAL A 287 12.49 -10.13 -16.92
C VAL A 287 13.25 -10.25 -18.23
N LYS A 288 12.87 -11.20 -19.10
CA LYS A 288 13.55 -11.46 -20.38
C LYS A 288 13.58 -10.25 -21.30
N GLU A 289 12.49 -9.49 -21.36
CA GLU A 289 12.41 -8.26 -22.14
C GLU A 289 12.86 -7.03 -21.34
N GLY A 290 13.18 -7.18 -20.06
CA GLY A 290 13.73 -6.14 -19.19
C GLY A 290 12.73 -5.04 -18.81
N PHE A 291 11.45 -5.37 -18.66
CA PHE A 291 10.45 -4.51 -18.01
C PHE A 291 10.65 -4.48 -16.48
N ILE A 292 11.24 -5.55 -15.93
CA ILE A 292 11.76 -5.60 -14.57
C ILE A 292 13.18 -6.19 -14.58
N ARG A 293 13.97 -5.89 -13.55
CA ARG A 293 15.31 -6.43 -13.38
C ARG A 293 15.43 -7.10 -12.02
N LYS A 294 15.98 -8.32 -11.97
CA LYS A 294 16.19 -9.10 -10.75
C LYS A 294 16.88 -8.28 -9.65
N ASP A 295 17.96 -7.59 -9.99
CA ASP A 295 18.77 -6.82 -9.03
C ASP A 295 18.12 -5.48 -8.62
N ASN A 296 16.95 -5.15 -9.17
CA ASN A 296 16.21 -3.94 -8.87
C ASN A 296 14.99 -4.21 -7.97
N PHE A 297 15.07 -5.26 -7.15
CA PHE A 297 14.09 -5.56 -6.11
C PHE A 297 14.65 -5.27 -4.72
N THR A 298 13.73 -5.12 -3.77
CA THR A 298 13.97 -5.05 -2.32
C THR A 298 12.99 -5.97 -1.58
N SER A 299 12.88 -5.86 -0.26
CA SER A 299 11.87 -6.52 0.57
C SER A 299 11.54 -5.67 1.77
N MET A 300 10.34 -5.84 2.31
CA MET A 300 9.82 -4.97 3.36
C MET A 300 9.73 -5.69 4.71
N PHE A 301 10.28 -5.04 5.73
CA PHE A 301 10.16 -5.41 7.13
C PHE A 301 9.04 -4.57 7.75
N GLY A 302 7.85 -5.16 7.81
CA GLY A 302 6.63 -4.50 8.24
C GLY A 302 6.43 -4.48 9.76
N LEU A 303 5.63 -3.52 10.24
CA LEU A 303 5.07 -3.56 11.59
C LEU A 303 3.64 -3.03 11.65
N VAL A 304 2.93 -3.44 12.70
CA VAL A 304 1.60 -2.95 13.08
C VAL A 304 1.51 -2.85 14.61
N GLY A 305 0.61 -2.03 15.14
CA GLY A 305 0.27 -2.03 16.56
C GLY A 305 1.26 -1.29 17.47
N LEU A 306 1.96 -0.26 16.96
CA LEU A 306 2.89 0.51 17.78
C LEU A 306 2.17 1.19 18.95
N ALA A 307 0.99 1.76 18.71
CA ALA A 307 0.21 2.45 19.74
C ALA A 307 -0.13 1.52 20.90
N GLU A 308 -0.65 0.32 20.61
CA GLU A 308 -1.00 -0.65 21.64
C GLU A 308 0.24 -1.23 22.33
N CYS A 309 1.35 -1.43 21.61
CA CYS A 309 2.63 -1.82 22.19
C CYS A 309 3.08 -0.80 23.25
N VAL A 310 3.15 0.49 22.89
CA VAL A 310 3.54 1.57 23.80
C VAL A 310 2.61 1.65 25.01
N ASN A 311 1.30 1.65 24.77
CA ASN A 311 0.31 1.75 25.84
C ASN A 311 0.39 0.56 26.81
N ASN A 312 0.66 -0.65 26.31
CA ASN A 312 0.81 -1.84 27.13
C ASN A 312 2.08 -1.78 27.99
N LEU A 313 3.21 -1.43 27.40
CA LEU A 313 4.49 -1.29 28.11
C LEU A 313 4.41 -0.24 29.22
N LEU A 314 3.82 0.92 28.94
CA LEU A 314 3.59 1.95 29.97
C LEU A 314 2.67 1.45 31.10
N SER A 315 1.60 0.74 30.76
CA SER A 315 0.68 0.18 31.75
C SER A 315 1.34 -0.85 32.66
N ILE A 316 2.29 -1.65 32.15
CA ILE A 316 3.05 -2.62 32.96
C ILE A 316 3.91 -1.89 34.00
N GLU A 317 4.49 -0.76 33.63
CA GLU A 317 5.29 0.11 34.51
C GLU A 317 4.42 1.03 35.40
N GLY A 318 3.09 0.92 35.34
CA GLY A 318 2.17 1.71 36.16
C GLY A 318 1.96 3.16 35.70
N HIS A 319 2.21 3.45 34.42
CA HIS A 319 1.95 4.75 33.79
C HIS A 319 0.62 4.77 33.04
N ASP A 320 -0.14 5.87 33.17
CA ASP A 320 -1.41 6.12 32.47
C ASP A 320 -1.25 6.93 31.16
N ASP A 321 -0.01 7.22 30.77
CA ASP A 321 0.32 7.94 29.53
C ASP A 321 -0.17 7.17 28.29
N ARG A 322 -0.62 7.91 27.26
CA ARG A 322 -1.20 7.33 26.04
C ARG A 322 -0.46 7.79 24.79
N PHE A 323 -0.16 6.85 23.89
CA PHE A 323 0.42 7.13 22.57
C PHE A 323 -0.49 8.10 21.80
N GLY A 324 0.10 9.13 21.20
CA GLY A 324 -0.64 10.21 20.55
C GLY A 324 -1.00 11.39 21.47
N HIS A 325 -0.96 11.21 22.79
CA HIS A 325 -1.43 12.21 23.76
C HIS A 325 -0.40 12.67 24.79
N SER A 326 0.68 11.91 24.96
CA SER A 326 1.76 12.23 25.88
C SER A 326 3.11 12.22 25.19
N GLN A 327 3.99 13.15 25.59
CA GLN A 327 5.37 13.17 25.14
C GLN A 327 6.09 11.87 25.53
N VAL A 328 5.87 11.37 26.75
CA VAL A 328 6.50 10.14 27.27
C VAL A 328 6.13 8.94 26.39
N ALA A 329 4.85 8.80 26.05
CA ALA A 329 4.40 7.70 25.20
C ALA A 329 4.90 7.82 23.75
N ASN A 330 4.92 9.04 23.20
CA ASN A 330 5.44 9.26 21.85
C ASN A 330 6.97 9.01 21.78
N ASP A 331 7.71 9.39 22.83
CA ASP A 331 9.16 9.14 22.93
C ASP A 331 9.45 7.64 23.04
N LEU A 332 8.67 6.90 23.83
CA LEU A 332 8.79 5.43 23.89
C LEU A 332 8.52 4.79 22.53
N GLY A 333 7.47 5.24 21.83
CA GLY A 333 7.17 4.76 20.49
C GLY A 333 8.30 5.05 19.50
N GLU A 334 8.86 6.26 19.51
CA GLU A 334 10.00 6.62 18.65
C GLU A 334 11.22 5.76 18.99
N HIS A 335 11.51 5.51 20.27
CA HIS A 335 12.61 4.67 20.70
C HIS A 335 12.50 3.23 20.17
N ILE A 336 11.31 2.62 20.22
CA ILE A 336 11.06 1.29 19.63
C ILE A 336 11.39 1.30 18.13
N ILE A 337 10.91 2.31 17.40
CA ILE A 337 11.16 2.43 15.96
C ILE A 337 12.63 2.69 15.65
N GLU A 338 13.36 3.44 16.49
CA GLU A 338 14.80 3.67 16.35
C GLU A 338 15.61 2.38 16.48
N ILE A 339 15.26 1.52 17.44
CA ILE A 339 15.86 0.20 17.60
C ILE A 339 15.62 -0.65 16.34
N MET A 340 14.37 -0.72 15.89
CA MET A 340 14.03 -1.47 14.67
C MET A 340 14.74 -0.92 13.44
N HIS A 341 14.84 0.40 13.31
CA HIS A 341 15.52 1.04 12.20
C HIS A 341 17.02 0.76 12.21
N THR A 342 17.65 0.80 13.38
CA THR A 342 19.07 0.46 13.55
C THR A 342 19.32 -0.98 13.13
N PHE A 343 18.51 -1.91 13.62
CA PHE A 343 18.58 -3.32 13.23
C PHE A 343 18.49 -3.50 11.70
N ILE A 344 17.54 -2.82 11.04
CA ILE A 344 17.37 -2.94 9.58
C ILE A 344 18.51 -2.32 8.77
N ILE A 345 19.13 -1.25 9.27
CA ILE A 345 20.32 -0.66 8.62
C ILE A 345 21.52 -1.60 8.70
N GLU A 346 21.66 -2.33 9.81
CA GLU A 346 22.78 -3.24 10.07
C GLU A 346 22.56 -4.64 9.44
N HIS A 347 21.31 -5.05 9.24
CA HIS A 347 20.98 -6.32 8.61
C HIS A 347 21.25 -6.31 7.10
N VAL A 348 22.06 -7.26 6.64
CA VAL A 348 22.42 -7.42 5.23
C VAL A 348 21.46 -8.41 4.56
N SER A 349 20.82 -7.98 3.48
CA SER A 349 19.92 -8.76 2.62
C SER A 349 20.46 -8.78 1.19
N PRO A 350 21.26 -9.79 0.79
CA PRO A 350 22.04 -9.77 -0.46
C PRO A 350 21.23 -9.60 -1.74
N HIS A 351 19.98 -10.08 -1.75
CA HIS A 351 19.13 -9.99 -2.94
C HIS A 351 18.33 -8.68 -3.03
N CYS A 352 18.43 -7.80 -2.02
CA CYS A 352 17.81 -6.47 -2.04
C CYS A 352 18.71 -5.44 -2.73
N GLY A 353 19.07 -5.69 -3.99
CA GLY A 353 20.01 -4.87 -4.76
C GLY A 353 19.56 -3.41 -4.96
N ALA A 354 18.25 -3.17 -5.10
CA ALA A 354 17.73 -1.80 -5.27
C ALA A 354 17.99 -0.89 -4.06
N THR A 355 18.17 -1.47 -2.88
CA THR A 355 18.26 -0.75 -1.61
C THR A 355 19.61 -0.96 -0.92
N LYS A 356 20.63 -1.32 -1.72
CA LYS A 356 22.02 -1.55 -1.29
C LYS A 356 22.12 -2.68 -0.26
N GLU A 357 21.52 -3.82 -0.59
CA GLU A 357 21.51 -5.04 0.21
C GLU A 357 20.85 -4.86 1.58
N ARG A 358 19.77 -4.07 1.64
CA ARG A 358 19.03 -3.81 2.88
C ARG A 358 17.54 -3.97 2.69
N LEU A 359 16.90 -4.51 3.72
CA LEU A 359 15.45 -4.47 3.85
C LEU A 359 14.99 -3.01 4.05
N LEU A 360 13.72 -2.74 3.79
CA LEU A 360 13.12 -1.45 4.12
C LEU A 360 12.09 -1.61 5.23
N LEU A 361 12.17 -0.77 6.27
CA LEU A 361 11.08 -0.67 7.23
C LEU A 361 9.80 -0.19 6.53
N HIS A 362 8.69 -0.81 6.92
CA HIS A 362 7.36 -0.52 6.41
C HIS A 362 6.32 -0.42 7.53
N ALA A 363 5.52 0.65 7.56
CA ALA A 363 4.38 0.74 8.46
C ALA A 363 3.19 0.07 7.78
N GLN A 364 2.74 -1.10 8.23
CA GLN A 364 1.71 -1.88 7.53
C GLN A 364 0.30 -1.40 7.89
N VAL A 365 -0.60 -1.36 6.90
CA VAL A 365 -1.96 -0.79 6.99
C VAL A 365 -2.99 -1.60 7.82
N GLY A 366 -2.60 -2.65 8.52
CA GLY A 366 -3.52 -3.60 9.16
C GLY A 366 -4.24 -4.53 8.18
N ILE A 367 -4.88 -5.57 8.73
CA ILE A 367 -5.73 -6.55 8.04
C ILE A 367 -7.01 -6.81 8.86
N GLY A 368 -8.04 -7.42 8.25
CA GLY A 368 -9.34 -7.73 8.87
C GLY A 368 -9.27 -8.39 10.26
N ASP A 369 -8.23 -9.19 10.50
CA ASP A 369 -8.00 -9.97 11.72
C ASP A 369 -7.27 -9.20 12.83
N ASP A 370 -6.83 -7.97 12.56
CA ASP A 370 -6.22 -7.09 13.55
C ASP A 370 -7.30 -6.46 14.44
N ILE A 371 -7.73 -7.21 15.44
CA ILE A 371 -8.74 -6.76 16.41
C ILE A 371 -8.06 -5.89 17.47
N ASN A 372 -8.51 -4.65 17.62
CA ASN A 372 -7.94 -3.65 18.55
C ASN A 372 -6.43 -3.41 18.34
N VAL A 373 -5.96 -3.42 17.09
CA VAL A 373 -4.56 -3.13 16.76
C VAL A 373 -4.53 -2.03 15.70
N SER A 374 -3.82 -0.94 16.01
CA SER A 374 -3.75 0.23 15.15
C SER A 374 -2.76 0.03 14.00
N PRO A 375 -3.08 0.47 12.76
CA PRO A 375 -2.18 0.34 11.62
C PRO A 375 -0.82 1.02 11.82
N GLY A 376 0.27 0.28 11.58
CA GLY A 376 1.62 0.82 11.61
C GLY A 376 1.94 1.60 12.88
N CYS A 377 2.23 2.90 12.70
CA CYS A 377 2.53 3.87 13.76
C CYS A 377 1.39 4.87 14.02
N ARG A 378 0.17 4.61 13.52
CA ARG A 378 -0.95 5.53 13.66
C ARG A 378 -1.46 5.56 15.10
N ILE A 379 -2.01 6.71 15.47
CA ILE A 379 -2.81 6.86 16.70
C ILE A 379 -4.08 6.00 16.56
N PRO A 380 -4.58 5.37 17.64
CA PRO A 380 -5.81 4.59 17.58
C PRO A 380 -6.99 5.39 17.02
N ILE A 381 -7.77 4.75 16.16
CA ILE A 381 -8.89 5.40 15.48
C ILE A 381 -9.96 5.79 16.51
N GLY A 382 -10.38 7.06 16.46
CA GLY A 382 -11.30 7.68 17.41
C GLY A 382 -10.60 8.34 18.60
N GLU A 383 -9.29 8.13 18.75
CA GLU A 383 -8.45 8.78 19.76
C GLU A 383 -7.58 9.89 19.15
N GLU A 384 -7.72 10.23 17.86
CA GLU A 384 -6.81 11.20 17.25
C GLU A 384 -6.91 12.61 17.92
N PRO A 385 -5.78 13.29 18.21
CA PRO A 385 -5.78 14.64 18.74
C PRO A 385 -6.23 15.65 17.68
N GLU A 386 -6.25 16.94 18.01
CA GLU A 386 -6.53 17.98 17.01
C GLU A 386 -5.52 17.95 15.85
N LEU A 387 -5.96 18.36 14.65
CA LEU A 387 -5.21 18.17 13.40
C LEU A 387 -3.73 18.50 13.49
N LEU A 388 -3.38 19.69 13.99
CA LEU A 388 -1.99 20.14 14.05
C LEU A 388 -1.14 19.25 14.97
N GLN A 389 -1.69 18.83 16.11
CA GLN A 389 -1.00 17.92 17.03
C GLN A 389 -0.87 16.52 16.39
N HIS A 390 -1.90 16.06 15.70
CA HIS A 390 -1.88 14.79 14.99
C HIS A 390 -0.81 14.79 13.89
N LEU A 391 -0.72 15.85 13.07
CA LEU A 391 0.29 15.97 12.03
C LEU A 391 1.71 15.95 12.60
N VAL A 392 1.96 16.74 13.64
CA VAL A 392 3.29 16.79 14.29
C VAL A 392 3.65 15.43 14.89
N GLN A 393 2.70 14.76 15.56
CA GLN A 393 2.94 13.44 16.15
C GLN A 393 3.22 12.39 15.08
N SER A 394 2.41 12.34 14.02
CA SER A 394 2.52 11.38 12.93
C SER A 394 3.86 11.57 12.19
N ALA A 395 4.24 12.82 11.90
CA ALA A 395 5.48 13.16 11.18
C ALA A 395 6.76 12.60 11.83
N ARG A 396 6.80 12.46 13.16
CA ARG A 396 7.97 11.94 13.92
C ARG A 396 8.48 10.61 13.36
N PHE A 397 7.56 9.74 12.96
CA PHE A 397 7.87 8.39 12.52
C PHE A 397 8.24 8.30 11.03
N HIS A 398 7.83 9.27 10.20
CA HIS A 398 7.85 9.11 8.74
C HIS A 398 9.26 8.93 8.13
N LYS A 399 10.28 9.49 8.79
CA LYS A 399 11.69 9.38 8.38
C LYS A 399 12.23 7.94 8.41
N TYR A 400 11.68 7.05 9.24
CA TYR A 400 12.17 5.68 9.39
C TYR A 400 11.62 4.69 8.35
N PHE A 401 10.57 5.04 7.61
CA PHE A 401 9.84 4.12 6.74
C PHE A 401 9.93 4.50 5.25
N PRO A 402 11.11 4.34 4.61
CA PRO A 402 11.30 4.69 3.19
C PRO A 402 10.36 3.95 2.25
N SER A 403 9.96 2.71 2.59
CA SER A 403 9.04 1.91 1.78
C SER A 403 7.57 2.27 1.96
N GLY A 404 7.20 3.06 2.98
CA GLY A 404 5.83 3.50 3.16
C GLY A 404 5.38 3.62 4.61
N ILE A 405 4.80 4.79 4.89
CA ILE A 405 4.00 5.14 6.05
C ILE A 405 3.15 6.33 5.64
N GLY A 406 1.90 6.37 6.10
CA GLY A 406 0.97 7.42 5.73
C GLY A 406 -0.22 7.46 6.65
N ASP A 407 -0.85 8.62 6.71
CA ASP A 407 -2.03 8.85 7.53
C ASP A 407 -3.25 9.30 6.72
N ILE A 408 -4.40 9.24 7.36
CA ILE A 408 -5.71 9.45 6.73
C ILE A 408 -6.49 10.51 7.51
N PHE A 409 -6.83 11.60 6.84
CA PHE A 409 -7.50 12.75 7.43
C PHE A 409 -8.87 12.97 6.77
N PRO A 410 -9.99 12.53 7.39
CA PRO A 410 -11.32 12.85 6.91
C PRO A 410 -11.63 14.33 7.14
N PHE A 411 -12.21 15.02 6.16
CA PHE A 411 -12.62 16.42 6.25
C PHE A 411 -14.14 16.58 6.18
N GLU A 412 -14.66 17.62 6.82
CA GLU A 412 -16.03 18.08 6.61
C GLU A 412 -16.27 18.55 5.17
N VAL A 413 -17.52 18.53 4.72
CA VAL A 413 -17.96 18.95 3.38
C VAL A 413 -17.58 20.41 3.09
N THR A 414 -17.48 21.25 4.12
CA THR A 414 -17.07 22.64 4.00
C THR A 414 -15.67 22.82 3.40
N ALA A 415 -14.80 21.80 3.46
CA ALA A 415 -13.48 21.80 2.85
C ALA A 415 -13.52 22.02 1.32
N PHE A 416 -14.62 21.63 0.65
CA PHE A 416 -14.83 21.90 -0.77
C PHE A 416 -14.81 23.39 -1.12
N ASN A 417 -15.19 24.25 -0.18
CA ASN A 417 -15.23 25.69 -0.39
C ASN A 417 -13.84 26.35 -0.34
N ASN A 418 -12.82 25.62 0.13
CA ASN A 418 -11.46 26.16 0.29
C ASN A 418 -10.37 25.09 0.10
N PRO A 419 -10.22 24.52 -1.11
CA PRO A 419 -9.17 23.54 -1.38
C PRO A 419 -7.76 24.11 -1.15
N ALA A 420 -7.56 25.42 -1.35
CA ALA A 420 -6.34 26.13 -1.03
C ALA A 420 -5.94 26.07 0.47
N TYR A 421 -6.91 25.93 1.38
CA TYR A 421 -6.61 25.72 2.81
C TYR A 421 -6.10 24.30 3.07
N VAL A 422 -6.74 23.30 2.47
CA VAL A 422 -6.29 21.89 2.57
C VAL A 422 -4.89 21.73 1.97
N LEU A 423 -4.59 22.42 0.86
CA LEU A 423 -3.26 22.40 0.26
C LEU A 423 -2.18 22.89 1.23
N ARG A 424 -2.44 23.99 1.95
CA ARG A 424 -1.51 24.51 2.95
C ARG A 424 -1.28 23.55 4.12
N ILE A 425 -2.29 22.74 4.48
CA ILE A 425 -2.14 21.68 5.48
C ILE A 425 -1.19 20.59 4.96
N ILE A 426 -1.37 20.15 3.72
CA ILE A 426 -0.51 19.14 3.08
C ILE A 426 0.94 19.65 2.98
N GLU A 427 1.13 20.89 2.51
CA GLU A 427 2.44 21.53 2.44
C GLU A 427 3.10 21.64 3.82
N GLY A 428 2.33 22.02 4.84
CA GLY A 428 2.79 22.04 6.24
C GLY A 428 3.19 20.65 6.72
N ALA A 429 2.36 19.64 6.50
CA ALA A 429 2.64 18.25 6.86
C ALA A 429 3.93 17.73 6.22
N PHE A 430 4.14 18.00 4.92
CA PHE A 430 5.35 17.61 4.21
C PHE A 430 6.59 18.36 4.71
N LYS A 431 6.44 19.64 5.09
CA LYS A 431 7.50 20.42 5.71
C LYS A 431 7.89 19.89 7.09
N GLU A 432 6.92 19.42 7.87
CA GLU A 432 7.16 18.75 9.18
C GLU A 432 7.72 17.33 9.03
N GLY A 433 7.85 16.81 7.80
CA GLY A 433 8.52 15.52 7.53
C GLY A 433 7.58 14.37 7.19
N MET A 434 6.28 14.62 6.98
CA MET A 434 5.39 13.59 6.47
C MET A 434 5.72 13.24 5.02
N ARG A 435 5.74 11.93 4.72
CA ARG A 435 5.94 11.40 3.36
C ARG A 435 4.66 11.13 2.57
N TYR A 436 3.53 10.88 3.23
CA TYR A 436 2.30 10.45 2.56
C TYR A 436 1.06 10.93 3.32
N PHE A 437 0.13 11.56 2.60
CA PHE A 437 -1.06 12.19 3.16
C PHE A 437 -2.28 11.76 2.36
N SER A 438 -3.31 11.27 3.04
CA SER A 438 -4.59 10.91 2.41
C SER A 438 -5.73 11.70 3.01
N LEU A 439 -6.69 12.08 2.18
CA LEU A 439 -7.89 12.80 2.61
C LEU A 439 -9.12 12.36 1.85
N TYR A 440 -10.29 12.55 2.46
CA TYR A 440 -11.59 12.37 1.84
C TYR A 440 -12.66 13.15 2.60
N SER A 441 -13.81 13.43 1.97
CA SER A 441 -14.96 13.99 2.67
C SER A 441 -15.76 12.88 3.37
N THR A 442 -16.30 13.17 4.55
CA THR A 442 -17.17 12.23 5.30
C THR A 442 -18.39 11.76 4.51
N GLU A 443 -18.87 12.57 3.55
CA GLU A 443 -19.99 12.25 2.66
C GLU A 443 -19.61 11.41 1.42
N SER A 444 -18.33 11.15 1.19
CA SER A 444 -17.91 10.31 0.06
C SER A 444 -18.41 8.86 0.23
N ASP A 445 -18.91 8.28 -0.87
CA ASP A 445 -19.23 6.84 -0.94
C ASP A 445 -17.94 6.01 -1.01
N VAL A 446 -16.94 6.47 -1.75
CA VAL A 446 -15.62 5.83 -1.80
C VAL A 446 -14.83 6.26 -0.56
N ILE A 447 -14.51 5.31 0.32
CA ILE A 447 -13.75 5.57 1.54
C ILE A 447 -12.42 4.84 1.53
N ARG A 448 -11.46 5.43 2.23
CA ARG A 448 -10.18 4.80 2.52
C ARG A 448 -10.28 4.02 3.82
N ILE A 449 -10.18 2.69 3.72
CA ILE A 449 -10.28 1.79 4.87
C ILE A 449 -9.06 1.96 5.75
N THR A 450 -7.89 1.47 5.32
CA THR A 450 -6.61 1.71 6.01
C THR A 450 -5.45 2.00 5.06
N GLY A 451 -5.66 1.76 3.76
CA GLY A 451 -4.69 1.96 2.69
C GLY A 451 -5.28 1.79 1.29
N TYR A 452 -6.35 0.99 1.17
CA TYR A 452 -7.11 0.74 -0.04
C TYR A 452 -8.52 1.36 0.02
N LEU A 453 -9.23 1.32 -1.11
CA LEU A 453 -10.51 2.01 -1.30
C LEU A 453 -11.67 1.02 -1.44
N VAL A 454 -12.79 1.33 -0.78
CA VAL A 454 -14.03 0.56 -0.87
C VAL A 454 -15.20 1.54 -0.91
N LYS A 455 -16.30 1.16 -1.58
CA LYS A 455 -17.56 1.90 -1.53
C LYS A 455 -18.41 1.48 -0.34
N LYS A 456 -18.94 2.43 0.42
CA LYS A 456 -19.90 2.16 1.51
C LYS A 456 -21.11 1.40 0.97
N SER A 457 -21.62 1.82 -0.19
CA SER A 457 -22.74 1.18 -0.88
C SER A 457 -22.48 -0.30 -1.26
N GLU A 458 -21.24 -0.69 -1.54
CA GLU A 458 -20.89 -2.09 -1.80
C GLU A 458 -20.78 -2.91 -0.50
N ILE A 459 -20.30 -2.31 0.60
CA ILE A 459 -20.32 -2.95 1.93
C ILE A 459 -21.77 -3.25 2.35
N GLU A 460 -22.69 -2.30 2.14
CA GLU A 460 -24.11 -2.49 2.44
C GLU A 460 -24.76 -3.61 1.63
N LYS A 461 -24.38 -3.79 0.35
CA LYS A 461 -24.82 -4.93 -0.47
C LYS A 461 -24.31 -6.26 0.10
N LEU A 462 -23.03 -6.31 0.47
CA LEU A 462 -22.43 -7.50 1.05
C LEU A 462 -23.07 -7.85 2.40
N ASP A 463 -23.41 -6.86 3.23
CA ASP A 463 -24.16 -7.05 4.49
C ASP A 463 -25.53 -7.68 4.26
N GLN A 464 -26.14 -7.47 3.08
CA GLN A 464 -27.40 -8.08 2.66
C GLN A 464 -27.24 -9.46 2.02
N GLY A 465 -26.01 -10.00 1.95
CA GLY A 465 -25.72 -11.29 1.32
C GLY A 465 -25.68 -11.25 -0.22
N ILE A 466 -25.61 -10.05 -0.81
CA ILE A 466 -25.49 -9.87 -2.26
C ILE A 466 -24.00 -9.84 -2.62
N ALA A 467 -23.60 -10.66 -3.60
CA ALA A 467 -22.22 -10.71 -4.06
C ALA A 467 -21.78 -9.36 -4.65
N THR A 468 -20.56 -8.95 -4.31
CA THR A 468 -19.92 -7.72 -4.79
C THR A 468 -18.81 -8.05 -5.78
N LEU A 469 -18.56 -7.15 -6.73
CA LEU A 469 -17.54 -7.37 -7.76
C LEU A 469 -16.12 -7.34 -7.16
N GLN A 470 -15.82 -6.31 -6.38
CA GLN A 470 -14.49 -6.13 -5.79
C GLN A 470 -14.30 -7.05 -4.58
N ASP A 471 -13.18 -7.79 -4.56
CA ASP A 471 -12.85 -8.73 -3.49
C ASP A 471 -12.50 -8.00 -2.17
N THR A 472 -11.88 -6.83 -2.30
CA THR A 472 -11.53 -5.95 -1.18
C THR A 472 -12.73 -5.39 -0.40
N VAL A 473 -13.96 -5.52 -0.90
CA VAL A 473 -15.17 -5.14 -0.12
C VAL A 473 -15.31 -6.02 1.12
N VAL A 474 -14.97 -7.31 1.03
CA VAL A 474 -14.97 -8.23 2.17
C VAL A 474 -13.96 -7.80 3.22
N LEU A 475 -12.76 -7.41 2.78
CA LEU A 475 -11.72 -6.87 3.67
C LEU A 475 -12.18 -5.57 4.34
N GLY A 476 -12.83 -4.69 3.56
CA GLY A 476 -13.36 -3.42 4.03
C GLY A 476 -14.45 -3.59 5.08
N GLN A 477 -15.38 -4.53 4.87
CA GLN A 477 -16.43 -4.87 5.83
C GLN A 477 -15.83 -5.35 7.16
N GLY A 478 -14.81 -6.22 7.12
CA GLY A 478 -14.08 -6.66 8.32
C GLY A 478 -13.48 -5.49 9.09
N GLN A 479 -12.86 -4.53 8.39
CA GLN A 479 -12.28 -3.33 9.00
C GLN A 479 -13.32 -2.34 9.52
N VAL A 480 -14.49 -2.21 8.87
CA VAL A 480 -15.61 -1.43 9.40
C VAL A 480 -16.12 -2.02 10.71
N ARG A 481 -16.22 -3.35 10.80
CA ARG A 481 -16.71 -4.05 12.00
C ARG A 481 -15.69 -4.08 13.13
N ASN A 482 -14.42 -4.31 12.81
CA ASN A 482 -13.39 -4.62 13.81
C ASN A 482 -12.41 -3.45 14.06
N GLY A 483 -12.18 -2.60 13.05
CA GLY A 483 -11.13 -1.58 13.03
C GLY A 483 -11.62 -0.15 13.18
N ARG A 484 -12.91 0.07 13.47
CA ARG A 484 -13.53 1.38 13.74
C ARG A 484 -13.27 2.45 12.66
N VAL A 485 -13.01 2.06 11.41
CA VAL A 485 -12.53 2.99 10.36
C VAL A 485 -13.48 4.16 10.04
N LEU A 486 -14.75 4.07 10.44
CA LEU A 486 -15.76 5.12 10.31
C LEU A 486 -15.78 6.12 11.49
N GLU A 487 -15.02 5.86 12.55
CA GLU A 487 -14.98 6.66 13.79
C GLU A 487 -13.81 7.65 13.85
N ARG A 488 -13.01 7.73 12.77
CA ARG A 488 -11.89 8.69 12.67
C ARG A 488 -12.33 10.11 12.95
N LYS A 489 -11.48 10.85 13.65
CA LYS A 489 -11.73 12.28 13.91
C LYS A 489 -11.82 13.09 12.61
N VAL A 490 -12.94 13.78 12.45
CA VAL A 490 -13.23 14.63 11.29
C VAL A 490 -12.63 16.01 11.47
N GLN A 491 -11.92 16.48 10.45
CA GLN A 491 -11.25 17.77 10.42
C GLN A 491 -12.20 18.86 9.89
N LYS A 492 -12.23 19.99 10.59
CA LYS A 492 -13.10 21.14 10.30
C LYS A 492 -12.41 22.26 9.53
#